data_AF-A0A750HRA1-F1
#
_entry.id   AF-A0A750HRA1-F1
#
_cell.length_a   1.000
_cell.length_b   1.000
_cell.length_c   1.000
_cell.angle_alpha   90.00
_cell.angle_beta   90.00
_cell.angle_gamma   90.00
#
_symmetry.space_group_name_H-M   'P 1'
#
loop_
_entity.id
_entity.type
_entity.pdbx_description
1 polymer ?
#
loop_
_entity_poly.entity_id
_entity_poly.type
_entity_poly.pdbx_seq_one_letter_code
_entity_poly.pdbx_strand_id
1 'polypeptide(L)'
;MDIQVVHNVTEYDREELLTGLRSYNAQFIDFSKHGQLGVYCRNESGEMVGGLIADRKGPWLCIDYLWVSESARSGGLGSKLVSMAEKEGVLKGCIHGL
;
A
#
# COMPACT_ATOMS: atom_id res chain seq x y z
N MET A 1 -15.90 -20.04 -27.44
CA MET A 1 -15.34 -19.29 -26.30
C MET A 1 -16.54 -18.93 -25.47
N ASP A 2 -16.72 -19.63 -24.35
CA ASP A 2 -17.89 -19.47 -23.50
C ASP A 2 -17.49 -18.69 -22.25
N ILE A 3 -18.26 -17.65 -21.94
CA ILE A 3 -18.04 -16.80 -20.77
C ILE A 3 -18.84 -17.38 -19.62
N GLN A 4 -18.19 -17.58 -18.47
CA GLN A 4 -18.84 -18.06 -17.25
C GLN A 4 -18.91 -16.95 -16.21
N VAL A 5 -20.02 -16.88 -15.48
CA VAL A 5 -20.21 -16.01 -14.32
C VAL A 5 -20.29 -16.91 -13.10
N VAL A 6 -19.38 -16.69 -12.16
CA VAL A 6 -19.32 -17.41 -10.88
C VAL A 6 -19.47 -16.43 -9.72
N HIS A 7 -20.07 -16.89 -8.63
CA HIS A 7 -20.23 -16.07 -7.41
C HIS A 7 -19.29 -16.49 -6.28
N ASN A 8 -18.52 -17.55 -6.47
CA ASN A 8 -17.48 -18.00 -5.56
C ASN A 8 -16.17 -18.08 -6.33
N VAL A 9 -15.32 -17.06 -6.18
CA VAL A 9 -13.99 -17.02 -6.78
C VAL A 9 -13.04 -17.77 -5.85
N THR A 10 -12.36 -18.80 -6.37
CA THR A 10 -11.37 -19.54 -5.59
C THR A 10 -10.02 -18.84 -5.62
N GLU A 11 -9.13 -19.17 -4.68
CA GLU A 11 -7.74 -18.69 -4.71
C GLU A 11 -7.01 -19.18 -5.98
N TYR A 12 -7.39 -20.34 -6.52
CA TYR A 12 -6.85 -20.83 -7.79
C TYR A 12 -7.23 -19.91 -8.96
N ASP A 13 -8.52 -19.60 -9.11
CA ASP A 13 -9.01 -18.69 -10.17
C ASP A 13 -8.32 -17.32 -10.08
N ARG A 14 -8.12 -16.84 -8.85
CA ARG A 14 -7.45 -15.58 -8.56
C ARG A 14 -5.99 -15.61 -8.99
N GLU A 15 -5.22 -16.62 -8.59
CA GLU A 15 -3.80 -16.69 -8.94
C GLU A 15 -3.56 -17.00 -10.41
N GLU A 16 -4.40 -17.82 -11.06
CA GLU A 16 -4.31 -18.07 -12.50
C GLU A 16 -4.50 -16.76 -13.30
N LEU A 17 -5.54 -16.00 -12.98
CA LEU A 17 -5.81 -14.70 -13.60
C LEU A 17 -4.69 -13.69 -13.33
N LEU A 18 -4.28 -13.55 -12.07
CA LEU A 18 -3.22 -12.60 -11.69
C LEU A 18 -1.87 -12.97 -12.30
N THR A 19 -1.58 -14.26 -12.51
CA THR A 19 -0.35 -14.70 -13.18
C THR A 19 -0.30 -14.23 -14.63
N GLY A 20 -1.38 -14.42 -15.39
CA GLY A 20 -1.48 -13.91 -16.76
C GLY A 20 -1.34 -12.39 -16.81
N LEU A 21 -2.04 -11.68 -15.91
CA LEU A 21 -1.97 -10.21 -15.82
C LEU A 21 -0.56 -9.71 -15.47
N ARG A 22 0.10 -10.30 -14.46
CA ARG A 22 1.47 -9.94 -14.07
C ARG A 22 2.45 -10.22 -15.22
N SER A 23 2.33 -11.37 -15.89
CA SER A 23 3.19 -11.74 -17.02
C SER A 23 3.09 -10.74 -18.17
N TYR A 24 1.88 -10.32 -18.52
CA TYR A 24 1.69 -9.30 -19.57
C TYR A 24 2.20 -7.93 -19.11
N ASN A 25 1.95 -7.54 -17.86
CA ASN A 25 2.35 -6.22 -17.34
C ASN A 25 3.86 -6.09 -17.08
N ALA A 26 4.58 -7.20 -16.92
CA ALA A 26 6.02 -7.19 -16.62
C ALA A 26 6.87 -6.54 -17.72
N GLN A 27 6.35 -6.44 -18.94
CA GLN A 27 7.01 -5.70 -20.02
C GLN A 27 6.89 -4.16 -19.89
N PHE A 28 5.95 -3.67 -19.05
CA PHE A 28 5.68 -2.24 -18.85
C PHE A 28 6.04 -1.75 -17.45
N ILE A 29 5.98 -2.64 -16.44
CA ILE A 29 6.16 -2.30 -15.03
C ILE A 29 7.32 -3.12 -14.46
N ASP A 30 8.25 -2.41 -13.83
CA ASP A 30 9.33 -3.03 -13.06
C ASP A 30 8.81 -3.45 -11.67
N PHE A 31 8.45 -4.72 -11.54
CA PHE A 31 7.95 -5.29 -10.28
C PHE A 31 9.02 -5.40 -9.19
N SER A 32 10.32 -5.30 -9.50
CA SER A 32 11.37 -5.20 -8.46
C SER A 32 11.23 -3.93 -7.62
N LYS A 33 10.49 -2.95 -8.16
CA LYS A 33 10.10 -1.72 -7.47
C LYS A 33 8.81 -1.87 -6.65
N HIS A 34 8.45 -3.09 -6.26
CA HIS A 34 7.37 -3.29 -5.28
C HIS A 34 7.94 -3.35 -3.86
N GLY A 35 7.10 -3.12 -2.85
CA GLY A 35 7.50 -3.32 -1.46
C GLY A 35 6.63 -2.56 -0.46
N GLN A 36 6.55 -3.07 0.76
CA GLN A 36 5.73 -2.48 1.82
C GLN A 36 6.49 -1.35 2.55
N LEU A 37 5.75 -0.32 2.94
CA LEU A 37 6.20 0.80 3.76
C LEU A 37 5.33 0.91 5.00
N GLY A 38 5.97 0.96 6.17
CA GLY A 38 5.31 1.23 7.44
C GLY A 38 5.86 2.50 8.09
N VAL A 39 4.96 3.38 8.53
CA VAL A 39 5.31 4.59 9.30
C VAL A 39 4.53 4.57 10.60
N TYR A 40 5.22 4.58 11.74
CA TYR A 40 4.60 4.43 13.06
C TYR A 40 5.02 5.53 14.03
N CYS A 41 4.09 5.93 14.88
CA CYS A 41 4.33 6.82 16.02
C CYS A 41 3.99 6.07 17.31
N ARG A 42 4.93 6.09 18.27
CA ARG A 42 4.77 5.48 19.59
C ARG A 42 4.96 6.53 20.69
N ASN A 43 4.24 6.38 21.79
CA ASN A 43 4.42 7.20 22.98
C ASN A 43 5.66 6.76 23.79
N GLU A 44 5.94 7.45 24.90
CA GLU A 44 7.06 7.15 25.80
C GLU A 44 6.98 5.74 26.41
N SER A 45 5.78 5.20 26.57
CA SER A 45 5.53 3.83 27.04
C SER A 45 5.70 2.77 25.94
N GLY A 46 5.97 3.18 24.70
CA GLY A 46 6.14 2.28 23.54
C GLY A 46 4.84 1.87 22.84
N GLU A 47 3.70 2.39 23.26
CA GLU A 47 2.39 2.07 22.65
C GLU A 47 2.21 2.83 21.34
N MET A 48 1.62 2.20 20.33
CA MET A 48 1.34 2.84 19.05
C MET A 48 0.17 3.82 19.20
N VAL A 49 0.42 5.09 18.93
CA VAL A 49 -0.59 6.16 18.94
C VAL A 49 -0.99 6.61 17.53
N GLY A 50 -0.28 6.14 16.51
CA GLY A 50 -0.67 6.28 15.12
C GLY A 50 0.23 5.48 14.18
N GLY A 51 -0.30 5.13 13.02
CA GLY A 51 0.42 4.32 12.04
C GLY A 51 -0.16 4.41 10.64
N LEU A 52 0.70 4.15 9.66
CA LEU A 52 0.37 4.05 8.24
C LEU A 52 1.09 2.83 7.66
N ILE A 53 0.35 2.02 6.90
CA ILE A 53 0.89 0.93 6.07
C ILE A 53 0.52 1.23 4.62
N ALA A 54 1.50 1.13 3.73
CA ALA A 54 1.34 1.36 2.31
C ALA A 54 2.13 0.33 1.51
N ASP A 55 1.67 0.05 0.29
CA ASP A 55 2.40 -0.71 -0.71
C ASP A 55 2.93 0.23 -1.79
N ARG A 56 4.22 0.08 -2.09
CA ARG A 56 4.80 0.61 -3.31
C ARG A 56 4.51 -0.35 -4.45
N LYS A 57 3.95 0.17 -5.54
CA LYS A 57 3.65 -0.57 -6.77
C LYS A 57 4.29 0.21 -7.91
N GLY A 58 5.55 -0.08 -8.24
CA GLY A 58 6.28 0.68 -9.27
C GLY A 58 6.44 2.16 -8.87
N PRO A 59 5.94 3.13 -9.67
CA PRO A 59 5.99 4.56 -9.36
C PRO A 59 4.89 5.05 -8.40
N TRP A 60 4.01 4.17 -7.91
CA TRP A 60 2.90 4.53 -7.03
C TRP A 60 3.17 4.13 -5.58
N LEU A 61 2.80 5.02 -4.65
CA LEU A 61 2.59 4.70 -3.24
C LEU A 61 1.08 4.58 -2.99
N CYS A 62 0.63 3.41 -2.55
CA CYS A 62 -0.79 3.15 -2.24
C CYS A 62 -0.94 2.92 -0.73
N ILE A 63 -1.70 3.76 -0.05
CA ILE A 63 -1.95 3.61 1.40
C ILE A 63 -3.05 2.57 1.62
N ASP A 64 -2.73 1.49 2.34
CA ASP A 64 -3.71 0.46 2.71
C ASP A 64 -4.43 0.82 4.00
N TYR A 65 -3.68 1.31 4.99
CA TYR A 65 -4.19 1.63 6.32
C TYR A 65 -3.59 2.93 6.85
N LEU A 66 -4.43 3.75 7.46
CA LEU A 66 -4.03 4.90 8.26
C LEU A 66 -4.88 4.94 9.53
N TRP A 67 -4.23 5.03 10.68
CA TRP A 67 -4.91 5.09 11.97
C TRP A 67 -4.19 6.04 12.93
N VAL A 68 -4.98 6.71 13.77
CA VAL A 68 -4.52 7.56 14.86
C VAL A 68 -5.42 7.30 16.07
N SER A 69 -4.81 7.05 17.23
CA SER A 69 -5.51 6.87 18.50
C SER A 69 -6.33 8.10 18.82
N GLU A 70 -7.48 7.92 19.48
CA GLU A 70 -8.40 9.02 19.78
C GLU A 70 -7.71 10.17 20.53
N SER A 71 -6.85 9.84 21.51
CA SER A 71 -6.07 10.78 22.31
C SER A 71 -5.06 11.61 21.50
N ALA A 72 -4.65 11.14 20.32
CA ALA A 72 -3.68 11.80 19.44
C ALA A 72 -4.32 12.46 18.20
N ARG A 73 -5.66 12.44 18.09
CA ARG A 73 -6.38 13.11 17.00
C ARG A 73 -6.38 14.63 17.17
N SER A 74 -6.72 15.33 16.09
CA SER A 74 -6.78 16.80 16.03
C SER A 74 -5.44 17.54 16.28
N GLY A 75 -4.36 16.83 16.60
CA GLY A 75 -2.99 17.37 16.75
C GLY A 75 -2.13 17.31 15.47
N GLY A 76 -2.72 16.99 14.32
CA GLY A 76 -2.01 16.90 13.04
C GLY A 76 -1.13 15.66 12.85
N LEU A 77 -1.21 14.66 13.74
CA LEU A 77 -0.40 13.44 13.65
C LEU A 77 -0.65 12.66 12.33
N GLY A 78 -1.92 12.54 11.91
CA GLY A 78 -2.27 11.86 10.66
C GLY A 78 -1.57 12.47 9.44
N SER A 79 -1.60 13.80 9.33
CA SER A 79 -0.90 14.52 8.24
C SER A 79 0.60 14.28 8.28
N LYS A 80 1.22 14.27 9.48
CA LYS A 80 2.65 13.96 9.61
C LYS A 80 2.99 12.56 9.14
N LEU A 81 2.17 11.56 9.47
CA LEU A 81 2.36 10.17 9.03
C LEU A 81 2.34 10.07 7.50
N VAL A 82 1.33 10.69 6.86
CA VAL A 82 1.21 10.71 5.40
C VAL A 82 2.39 11.42 4.76
N SER A 83 2.76 12.62 5.23
CA SER A 83 3.91 13.35 4.67
C SER A 83 5.23 12.60 4.82
N MET A 84 5.40 11.80 5.89
CA MET A 84 6.58 10.95 6.02
C MET A 84 6.54 9.78 5.04
N ALA A 85 5.38 9.17 4.83
CA ALA A 85 5.21 8.10 3.85
C ALA A 85 5.48 8.59 2.42
N GLU A 86 4.95 9.76 2.04
CA GLU A 86 5.18 10.38 0.73
C GLU A 86 6.66 10.68 0.49
N LYS A 87 7.35 11.26 1.48
CA LYS A 87 8.79 11.53 1.39
C LYS A 87 9.60 10.25 1.16
N GLU A 88 9.31 9.20 1.93
CA GLU A 88 9.99 7.91 1.75
C GLU A 88 9.64 7.29 0.38
N GLY A 89 8.37 7.40 -0.05
CA GLY A 89 7.94 6.99 -1.39
C GLY A 89 8.76 7.67 -2.49
N VAL A 90 8.89 9.00 -2.45
CA VAL A 90 9.68 9.76 -3.43
C VAL A 90 11.15 9.33 -3.44
N LEU A 91 11.76 9.12 -2.27
CA LEU A 91 13.13 8.59 -2.17
C LEU A 91 13.29 7.21 -2.81
N LYS A 92 12.23 6.39 -2.82
CA LYS A 92 12.18 5.06 -3.45
C LYS A 92 11.70 5.09 -4.90
N GLY A 93 11.57 6.28 -5.50
CA GLY A 93 11.21 6.47 -6.90
C GLY A 93 9.71 6.50 -7.18
N CYS A 94 8.87 6.68 -6.15
CA CYS A 94 7.45 6.96 -6.36
C CYS A 94 7.29 8.40 -6.88
N ILE A 95 6.58 8.57 -7.98
CA ILE A 95 6.26 9.88 -8.57
C ILE A 95 4.76 10.17 -8.54
N HIS A 96 3.96 9.21 -8.06
CA HIS A 96 2.52 9.29 -7.95
C HIS A 96 2.07 8.79 -6.57
N GLY A 97 1.12 9.49 -5.95
CA GLY A 97 0.41 9.05 -4.75
C GLY A 97 -1.08 8.97 -5.06
N LEU A 98 -1.73 7.90 -4.59
CA LEU A 98 -3.19 7.70 -4.64
C LEU A 98 -3.69 7.39 -3.23
#